data_AF-A0A661W1L7-F1
#
_entry.id   AF-A0A661W1L7-F1
#
_cell.length_a   1.000
_cell.length_b   1.000
_cell.length_c   1.000
_cell.angle_alpha   90.00
_cell.angle_beta   90.00
_cell.angle_gamma   90.00
#
_symmetry.space_group_name_H-M   'P 1'
#
loop_
_entity.id
_entity.type
_entity.pdbx_description
1 polymer ?
#
loop_
_entity_poly.entity_id
_entity_poly.type
_entity_poly.pdbx_seq_one_letter_code
_entity_poly.pdbx_strand_id
1 'polypeptide(L)'
;MAATYLYEKGIGSNIMLGAFEQEVSLLTEAAARRGIYTVGAAVSPAALGALYPALGPRRLVIGEELFAGGAEVTQNTMYQAGLKGQDLLRWLVAAGIILMAIFSFLELGVG
;
A
#
# COMPACT_ATOMS: atom_id res chain seq x y z
N MET A 1 0.21 -21.22 3.24
CA MET A 1 1.57 -21.52 2.76
C MET A 1 2.60 -20.44 3.14
N ALA A 2 2.35 -19.14 2.97
CA ALA A 2 3.32 -18.09 3.36
C ALA A 2 3.71 -18.09 4.85
N ALA A 3 2.76 -18.35 5.76
CA ALA A 3 3.03 -18.46 7.20
C ALA A 3 4.05 -19.57 7.53
N THR A 4 3.98 -20.70 6.82
CA THR A 4 4.89 -21.84 7.00
C THR A 4 6.30 -21.51 6.52
N TYR A 5 6.45 -20.73 5.44
CA TYR A 5 7.78 -20.29 4.97
C TYR A 5 8.47 -19.33 5.95
N LEU A 6 7.71 -18.40 6.55
CA LEU A 6 8.17 -17.59 7.70
C LEU A 6 8.57 -18.47 8.90
N TYR A 7 7.95 -19.65 9.00
CA TYR A 7 8.22 -20.63 10.04
C TYR A 7 9.44 -21.53 9.76
N GLU A 8 9.97 -21.61 8.53
CA GLU A 8 10.98 -22.64 8.21
C GLU A 8 12.33 -22.08 7.78
N LYS A 9 12.37 -20.92 7.10
CA LYS A 9 13.64 -20.30 6.68
C LYS A 9 13.96 -19.07 7.52
N GLY A 10 15.25 -18.88 7.83
CA GLY A 10 15.74 -17.65 8.45
C GLY A 10 15.61 -16.48 7.47
N ILE A 11 14.49 -15.76 7.53
CA ILE A 11 14.24 -14.57 6.72
C ILE A 11 14.61 -13.36 7.58
N GLY A 12 15.53 -12.51 7.12
CA GLY A 12 15.98 -11.33 7.87
C GLY A 12 14.93 -10.20 7.97
N SER A 13 13.98 -10.17 7.04
CA SER A 13 12.90 -9.17 6.98
C SER A 13 11.70 -9.71 6.21
N ASN A 14 10.48 -9.39 6.66
CA ASN A 14 9.23 -9.81 6.07
C ASN A 14 8.43 -8.62 5.54
N ILE A 15 7.86 -8.76 4.34
CA ILE A 15 7.04 -7.74 3.70
C ILE A 15 5.67 -8.36 3.37
N MET A 16 4.61 -7.81 3.95
CA MET A 16 3.23 -8.25 3.70
C MET A 16 2.47 -7.16 2.94
N LEU A 17 2.25 -7.34 1.64
CA LEU A 17 1.49 -6.39 0.80
C LEU A 17 0.37 -7.14 0.10
N GLY A 18 -0.86 -6.66 0.18
CA GLY A 18 -1.95 -7.22 -0.61
C GLY A 18 -3.36 -7.00 -0.09
N ALA A 19 -4.30 -7.68 -0.74
CA ALA A 19 -5.69 -7.76 -0.34
C ALA A 19 -5.84 -8.83 0.75
N PHE A 20 -5.51 -8.45 1.98
CA PHE A 20 -5.84 -9.24 3.16
C PHE A 20 -7.10 -8.71 3.82
N GLU A 21 -7.66 -9.52 4.70
CA GLU A 21 -8.63 -9.09 5.70
C GLU A 21 -8.02 -9.29 7.10
N GLN A 22 -8.79 -9.77 8.07
CA GLN A 22 -8.34 -9.96 9.46
C GLN A 22 -7.23 -11.03 9.60
N GLU A 23 -7.09 -11.93 8.63
CA GLU A 23 -6.10 -13.02 8.61
C GLU A 23 -4.65 -12.52 8.64
N VAL A 24 -4.40 -11.28 8.21
CA VAL A 24 -3.06 -10.68 8.26
C VAL A 24 -2.51 -10.58 9.68
N SER A 25 -3.38 -10.52 10.69
CA SER A 25 -2.98 -10.57 12.10
C SER A 25 -2.24 -11.86 12.45
N LEU A 26 -2.66 -13.00 11.89
CA LEU A 26 -2.04 -14.31 12.13
C LEU A 26 -0.63 -14.37 11.53
N LEU A 27 -0.47 -13.81 10.33
CA LEU A 27 0.83 -13.69 9.68
C LEU A 27 1.77 -12.79 10.51
N THR A 28 1.24 -11.67 11.00
CA THR A 28 2.01 -10.68 11.74
C THR A 28 2.45 -11.21 13.10
N GLU A 29 1.56 -11.92 13.79
CA GLU A 29 1.84 -12.63 15.04
C GLU A 29 2.91 -13.72 14.85
N ALA A 30 2.82 -14.52 13.78
CA ALA A 30 3.81 -15.55 13.48
C ALA A 30 5.21 -14.95 13.24
N ALA A 31 5.29 -13.79 12.59
CA ALA A 31 6.54 -13.07 12.39
C ALA A 31 7.06 -12.42 13.69
N ALA A 32 6.17 -11.82 14.49
CA ALA A 32 6.49 -11.18 15.76
C ALA A 32 7.09 -12.17 16.77
N ARG A 33 6.53 -13.39 16.88
CA ARG A 33 7.04 -14.46 17.76
C ARG A 33 8.48 -14.87 17.47
N ARG A 34 8.96 -14.61 16.26
CA ARG A 34 10.33 -14.94 15.82
C ARG A 34 11.26 -13.74 15.83
N GLY A 35 10.78 -12.57 16.25
CA GLY A 35 11.53 -11.33 16.17
C GLY A 35 11.85 -10.91 14.74
N ILE A 36 11.08 -11.36 13.74
CA ILE A 36 11.30 -11.02 12.34
C ILE A 36 10.82 -9.58 12.12
N TYR A 37 11.70 -8.71 11.65
CA TYR A 37 11.33 -7.36 11.25
C TYR A 37 10.29 -7.44 10.13
N THR A 38 9.11 -6.86 10.36
CA THR A 38 7.98 -6.95 9.44
C THR A 38 7.51 -5.56 9.06
N VAL A 39 7.28 -5.36 7.77
CA VAL A 39 6.61 -4.19 7.17
C VAL A 39 5.36 -4.70 6.47
N GLY A 40 4.24 -3.97 6.57
CA GLY A 40 2.98 -4.44 6.01
C GLY A 40 2.09 -3.33 5.48
N ALA A 41 1.30 -3.65 4.46
CA ALA A 41 0.28 -2.79 3.87
C ALA A 41 -0.93 -3.63 3.45
N ALA A 42 -2.11 -3.03 3.52
CA ALA A 42 -3.33 -3.65 3.05
C ALA A 42 -4.24 -2.63 2.36
N VAL A 43 -5.09 -3.11 1.45
CA VAL A 43 -6.07 -2.29 0.73
C VAL A 43 -7.45 -2.29 1.40
N SER A 44 -7.70 -3.17 2.37
CA SER A 44 -8.97 -3.20 3.13
C SER A 44 -8.83 -2.46 4.47
N PRO A 45 -9.85 -1.70 4.89
CA PRO A 45 -9.86 -1.06 6.21
C PRO A 45 -9.77 -2.06 7.37
N ALA A 46 -10.39 -3.23 7.23
CA ALA A 46 -10.36 -4.27 8.27
C ALA A 46 -8.95 -4.85 8.46
N ALA A 47 -8.22 -5.08 7.37
CA ALA A 47 -6.83 -5.49 7.44
C ALA A 47 -5.91 -4.39 7.98
N LEU A 48 -6.12 -3.13 7.59
CA LEU A 48 -5.37 -2.00 8.16
C LEU A 48 -5.61 -1.87 9.66
N GLY A 49 -6.86 -2.06 10.11
CA GLY A 49 -7.21 -2.09 11.54
C GLY A 49 -6.55 -3.25 12.29
N ALA A 50 -6.37 -4.40 11.65
CA ALA A 50 -5.65 -5.53 12.22
C ALA A 50 -4.12 -5.32 12.24
N LEU A 51 -3.55 -4.69 11.21
CA LEU A 51 -2.12 -4.42 11.08
C LEU A 51 -1.63 -3.30 11.99
N TYR A 52 -2.43 -2.25 12.18
CA TYR A 52 -2.06 -1.07 12.94
C TYR A 52 -1.53 -1.37 14.35
N PRO A 53 -2.23 -2.13 15.22
CA PRO A 53 -1.72 -2.49 16.54
C PRO A 53 -0.54 -3.48 16.49
N ALA A 54 -0.44 -4.28 15.43
CA ALA A 54 0.59 -5.32 15.31
C ALA A 54 1.95 -4.80 14.81
N LEU A 55 1.95 -3.80 13.92
CA LEU A 55 3.16 -3.26 13.28
C LEU A 55 3.57 -1.89 13.81
N GLY A 56 2.61 -1.10 14.29
CA GLY A 56 2.80 0.30 14.66
C GLY A 56 3.01 1.24 13.45
N PRO A 57 3.05 2.56 13.68
CA PRO A 57 2.95 3.57 12.62
C PRO A 57 4.15 3.65 11.67
N ARG A 58 5.34 3.18 12.07
CA ARG A 58 6.55 3.23 11.23
C ARG A 58 6.71 2.03 10.29
N ARG A 59 5.95 0.96 10.50
CA ARG A 59 6.05 -0.30 9.75
C ARG A 59 4.77 -0.61 8.99
N LEU A 60 3.72 0.19 9.21
CA LEU A 60 2.51 0.19 8.43
C LEU A 60 2.68 1.13 7.25
N VAL A 61 2.53 0.58 6.05
CA VAL A 61 2.67 1.27 4.78
C VAL A 61 1.26 1.57 4.26
N ILE A 62 1.01 2.82 3.86
CA ILE A 62 -0.31 3.29 3.39
C ILE A 62 -0.14 4.11 2.12
N GLY A 63 -1.06 3.92 1.16
CA GLY A 63 -1.09 4.72 -0.06
C GLY A 63 -0.02 4.29 -1.07
N GLU A 64 0.77 5.25 -1.55
CA GLU A 64 1.69 5.07 -2.68
C GLU A 64 2.88 4.18 -2.34
N GLU A 65 3.28 4.16 -1.07
CA GLU A 65 4.36 3.34 -0.56
C GLU A 65 4.10 1.83 -0.76
N LEU A 66 2.82 1.43 -0.86
CA LEU A 66 2.39 0.05 -1.17
C LEU A 66 2.84 -0.37 -2.58
N PHE A 67 2.82 0.56 -3.53
CA PHE A 67 3.22 0.33 -4.91
C PHE A 67 4.72 0.56 -5.11
N ALA A 68 5.31 1.48 -4.35
CA ALA A 68 6.74 1.79 -4.41
C ALA A 68 7.62 0.68 -3.82
N GLY A 69 7.17 0.03 -2.74
CA GLY A 69 7.97 -0.99 -2.03
C GLY A 69 8.41 -2.15 -2.92
N GLY A 70 7.55 -2.60 -3.84
CA GLY A 70 7.91 -3.64 -4.81
C GLY A 70 8.99 -3.18 -5.80
N ALA A 71 8.87 -1.97 -6.33
CA ALA A 71 9.80 -1.40 -7.30
C ALA A 71 11.18 -1.10 -6.70
N GLU A 72 11.22 -0.59 -5.46
CA GLU A 72 12.47 -0.32 -4.73
C GLU A 72 13.23 -1.60 -4.40
N VAL A 73 12.54 -2.62 -3.88
CA VAL A 73 13.18 -3.87 -3.44
C VAL A 73 13.64 -4.74 -4.62
N THR A 74 12.92 -4.73 -5.75
CA THR A 74 13.28 -5.59 -6.91
C THR A 74 14.01 -4.87 -8.04
N GLN A 75 14.08 -3.52 -8.05
CA GLN A 75 14.66 -2.74 -9.15
C GLN A 75 14.07 -3.08 -10.54
N ASN A 76 12.89 -3.73 -10.58
CA ASN A 76 12.31 -4.26 -11.81
C ASN A 76 11.54 -3.16 -12.55
N THR A 77 11.87 -2.98 -13.83
CA THR A 77 11.32 -1.97 -14.72
C THR A 77 9.80 -2.06 -14.89
N MET A 78 9.21 -3.26 -14.72
CA MET A 78 7.76 -3.45 -14.81
C MET A 78 7.00 -2.80 -13.66
N TYR A 79 7.52 -2.86 -12.43
CA TYR A 79 6.88 -2.19 -11.28
C TYR A 79 7.05 -0.67 -11.34
N GLN A 80 8.17 -0.18 -11.89
CA GLN A 80 8.37 1.25 -12.13
C GLN A 80 7.44 1.82 -13.21
N ALA A 81 7.14 1.05 -14.25
CA ALA A 81 6.19 1.45 -15.29
C ALA A 81 4.76 1.60 -14.73
N GLY A 82 4.34 0.70 -13.84
CA GLY A 82 3.06 0.79 -13.13
C GLY A 82 2.93 2.06 -12.29
N LEU A 83 3.98 2.39 -11.52
CA LEU A 83 4.03 3.61 -10.71
C LEU A 83 3.86 4.88 -11.56
N LYS A 84 4.60 4.99 -12.67
CA LYS A 84 4.48 6.12 -13.60
C LYS A 84 3.10 6.21 -14.24
N GLY A 85 2.49 5.07 -14.57
CA GLY A 85 1.13 5.01 -15.10
C GLY A 85 0.09 5.51 -14.09
N GLN A 86 0.20 5.09 -12.83
CA GLN A 86 -0.68 5.56 -11.76
C GLN A 86 -0.54 7.07 -11.53
N ASP A 87 0.69 7.57 -11.55
CA ASP A 87 0.96 8.99 -11.36
C ASP A 87 0.37 9.86 -12.49
N LEU A 88 0.50 9.40 -13.74
CA LEU A 88 -0.12 10.06 -14.89
C LEU A 88 -1.65 10.09 -14.78
N LEU A 89 -2.27 8.96 -14.43
CA LEU A 89 -3.72 8.87 -14.30
C LEU A 89 -4.26 9.80 -13.21
N ARG A 90 -3.53 9.90 -12.08
CA ARG A 90 -3.82 10.82 -10.99
C ARG A 90 -3.82 12.28 -11.45
N TRP A 91 -2.79 12.68 -12.21
CA TRP A 91 -2.70 14.02 -12.78
C TRP A 91 -3.85 14.34 -13.75
N LEU A 92 -4.25 13.39 -14.58
CA LEU A 92 -5.38 13.57 -15.50
C LEU A 92 -6.71 13.77 -14.76
N VAL A 93 -6.96 12.96 -13.72
CA VAL A 93 -8.17 13.11 -12.89
C VAL A 93 -8.17 14.45 -12.16
N ALA A 94 -7.06 14.85 -11.55
CA ALA A 94 -6.94 16.13 -10.86
C ALA A 94 -7.17 17.32 -11.81
N ALA A 95 -6.55 17.30 -12.99
CA ALA A 95 -6.75 18.32 -14.01
C ALA A 95 -8.21 18.38 -14.48
N GLY A 96 -8.86 17.23 -14.68
CA GLY A 96 -10.27 17.15 -15.06
C GLY A 96 -11.20 17.76 -14.01
N ILE A 97 -10.97 17.48 -12.72
CA ILE A 97 -11.74 18.07 -11.61
C ILE A 97 -11.56 19.59 -11.58
N ILE A 98 -10.33 20.08 -11.73
CA ILE A 98 -10.04 21.53 -11.73
C ILE A 98 -10.73 22.22 -12.90
N LEU A 99 -10.64 21.65 -14.11
CA LEU A 99 -11.30 22.22 -15.30
C LEU A 99 -12.82 22.27 -15.12
N MET A 100 -13.44 21.18 -14.66
CA MET A 100 -14.89 21.15 -14.38
C MET A 100 -15.28 22.19 -13.32
N ALA A 101 -14.49 22.34 -12.26
CA ALA A 101 -14.74 23.37 -11.25
C ALA A 101 -14.67 24.78 -11.84
N ILE A 102 -13.65 25.09 -12.65
CA ILE A 102 -13.52 26.39 -13.31
C ILE A 102 -14.71 26.68 -14.23
N PHE A 103 -15.10 25.71 -15.06
CA PHE A 103 -16.28 25.86 -15.94
C PHE A 103 -17.55 26.13 -15.14
N SER A 104 -17.78 25.38 -14.05
CA SER A 104 -18.93 25.58 -13.18
C SER A 104 -18.94 26.97 -12.54
N PHE A 105 -17.79 27.48 -12.08
CA PHE A 105 -17.68 28.84 -11.55
C PHE A 105 -17.93 29.92 -12.60
N LEU A 106 -17.49 29.69 -13.84
CA LEU A 106 -17.68 30.64 -14.93
C LEU A 106 -19.15 30.72 -15.36
N GLU A 107 -19.86 29.59 -15.39
CA GLU A 107 -21.31 29.54 -15.65
C GLU A 107 -22.14 30.21 -14.54
N LEU A 108 -21.73 30.06 -13.27
CA LEU A 108 -22.38 30.72 -12.13
C LEU A 108 -22.10 32.23 -12.05
N GLY A 109 -21.01 32.72 -12.65
CA GLY A 109 -20.65 34.14 -12.67
C GLY A 109 -21.24 34.95 -13.83
N VAL A 110 -21.89 34.29 -14.79
CA VAL A 110 -22.48 34.90 -15.99
C VAL A 110 -24.03 34.89 -15.93
N GLY A 111 -24.61 34.34 -14.86
CA GLY A 111 -26.07 34.29 -14.60
C GLY A 111 -26.59 35.41 -13.71
#